data_AF-A0A6B2CG95-F1
#
_entry.id   AF-A0A6B2CG95-F1
#
_cell.length_a   1.000
_cell.length_b   1.000
_cell.length_c   1.000
_cell.angle_alpha   90.00
_cell.angle_beta   90.00
_cell.angle_gamma   90.00
#
_symmetry.space_group_name_H-M   'P 1'
#
loop_
_entity.id
_entity.type
_entity.pdbx_description
1 polymer ?
#
loop_
_entity_poly.entity_id
_entity_poly.type
_entity_poly.pdbx_seq_one_letter_code
_entity_poly.pdbx_strand_id
1 'polypeptide(L)'
;IGGILGDHPPRGRTYEYLTSRLPECESRNIGDRQFSIDGSAYYVLYLYNNGDDKGLNFIDGVDIEIEAGFVHLPYRYPIVESKPLLAPGLEYYIKYRRLPPEIAEEVYGGRLREK
;
A
#
# COMPACT_ATOMS: atom_id res chain seq x y z
N ILE A 1 11.28 -3.32 -2.13
CA ILE A 1 9.81 -3.37 -2.22
C ILE A 1 9.45 -3.44 -3.70
N GLY A 2 8.65 -4.43 -4.13
CA GLY A 2 8.24 -4.54 -5.53
C GLY A 2 7.05 -3.61 -5.79
N GLY A 3 7.13 -2.77 -6.82
CA GLY A 3 6.02 -1.90 -7.27
C GLY A 3 4.90 -2.66 -7.98
N ILE A 4 4.55 -3.84 -7.49
CA ILE A 4 3.56 -4.75 -8.08
C ILE A 4 2.32 -4.72 -7.19
N LEU A 5 1.18 -4.29 -7.75
CA LEU A 5 -0.10 -4.31 -7.04
C LEU A 5 -0.44 -5.74 -6.60
N GLY A 6 -0.99 -5.89 -5.40
CA GLY A 6 -1.30 -7.17 -4.77
C GLY A 6 -2.37 -8.01 -5.49
N ASP A 7 -2.61 -9.21 -4.97
CA ASP A 7 -3.70 -10.10 -5.38
C ASP A 7 -4.12 -10.90 -4.15
N HIS A 8 -5.35 -11.41 -4.11
CA HIS A 8 -5.84 -12.22 -3.00
C HIS A 8 -6.40 -13.55 -3.52
N PRO A 9 -5.73 -14.70 -3.26
CA PRO A 9 -4.51 -14.87 -2.45
C PRO A 9 -3.21 -14.36 -3.14
N PRO A 10 -2.12 -14.12 -2.37
CA PRO A 10 -0.85 -13.65 -2.94
C PRO A 10 -0.25 -14.63 -3.95
N ARG A 11 0.19 -14.11 -5.10
CA ARG A 11 0.70 -14.92 -6.23
C ARG A 11 2.22 -15.06 -6.33
N GLY A 12 2.99 -14.50 -5.39
CA GLY A 12 4.47 -14.57 -5.44
C GLY A 12 5.13 -13.73 -6.55
N ARG A 13 4.40 -12.81 -7.17
CA ARG A 13 4.87 -12.02 -8.34
C ARG A 13 6.13 -11.18 -8.07
N THR A 14 6.36 -10.73 -6.84
CA THR A 14 7.61 -10.03 -6.48
C THR A 14 8.81 -10.95 -6.67
N TYR A 15 8.71 -12.23 -6.31
CA TYR A 15 9.78 -13.19 -6.54
C TYR A 15 9.95 -13.50 -8.03
N GLU A 16 8.84 -13.84 -8.70
CA GLU A 16 8.82 -14.23 -10.11
C GLU A 16 9.40 -13.13 -11.02
N TYR A 17 8.98 -11.88 -10.82
CA TYR A 17 9.32 -10.80 -11.75
C TYR A 17 10.49 -9.91 -11.30
N LEU A 18 10.84 -9.89 -10.00
CA LEU A 18 11.88 -9.00 -9.47
C LEU A 18 12.99 -9.75 -8.74
N THR A 19 12.70 -10.40 -7.61
CA THR A 19 13.75 -10.96 -6.74
C THR A 19 14.59 -12.03 -7.44
N SER A 20 13.98 -12.91 -8.24
CA SER A 20 14.70 -13.94 -9.00
C SER A 20 15.68 -13.37 -10.04
N ARG A 21 15.51 -12.12 -10.44
CA ARG A 21 16.35 -11.42 -11.44
C ARG A 21 17.43 -10.53 -10.81
N LEU A 22 17.48 -10.44 -9.48
CA LEU A 22 18.43 -9.64 -8.71
C LEU A 22 19.18 -10.53 -7.72
N PRO A 23 19.99 -11.50 -8.19
CA PRO A 23 20.62 -12.52 -7.33
C PRO A 23 21.65 -11.94 -6.36
N GLU A 24 22.21 -10.77 -6.66
CA GLU A 24 23.17 -10.06 -5.79
C GLU A 24 22.48 -9.24 -4.68
N CYS A 25 21.15 -9.07 -4.75
CA CYS A 25 20.40 -8.38 -3.72
C CYS A 25 19.89 -9.35 -2.66
N GLU A 26 20.08 -8.97 -1.41
CA GLU A 26 19.46 -9.67 -0.31
C GLU A 26 17.93 -9.47 -0.31
N SER A 27 17.21 -10.58 -0.16
CA SER A 27 15.77 -10.55 0.12
C SER A 27 15.50 -10.85 1.59
N ARG A 28 14.49 -10.17 2.15
CA ARG A 28 14.04 -10.33 3.53
C ARG A 28 12.51 -10.37 3.54
N ASN A 29 11.95 -11.23 4.39
CA ASN A 29 10.52 -11.28 4.66
C ASN A 29 10.20 -10.28 5.80
N ILE A 30 9.08 -9.57 5.69
CA ILE A 30 8.61 -8.57 6.67
C ILE A 30 7.34 -9.02 7.40
N GLY A 31 7.09 -10.33 7.44
CA GLY A 31 5.91 -10.94 8.03
C GLY A 31 5.23 -11.99 7.15
N ASP A 32 4.24 -12.64 7.74
CA ASP A 32 3.48 -13.76 7.17
C ASP A 32 2.22 -13.33 6.38
N ARG A 33 1.87 -12.04 6.41
CA ARG A 33 0.74 -11.46 5.67
C ARG A 33 1.22 -10.53 4.55
N GLN A 34 0.37 -10.35 3.54
CA GLN A 34 0.64 -9.42 2.47
C GLN A 34 0.32 -7.99 2.91
N PHE A 35 1.30 -7.10 2.79
CA PHE A 35 1.12 -5.67 2.96
C PHE A 35 0.76 -5.00 1.63
N SER A 36 0.13 -3.83 1.72
CA SER A 36 0.13 -2.88 0.61
C SER A 36 1.55 -2.33 0.37
N ILE A 37 1.78 -1.65 -0.76
CA ILE A 37 3.10 -1.11 -1.12
C ILE A 37 3.52 -0.01 -0.13
N ASP A 38 2.59 0.91 0.18
CA ASP A 38 2.73 1.98 1.17
C ASP A 38 2.92 1.42 2.59
N GLY A 39 2.18 0.38 2.98
CA GLY A 39 2.38 -0.30 4.26
C GLY A 39 3.76 -0.95 4.38
N SER A 40 4.26 -1.54 3.29
CA SER A 40 5.62 -2.10 3.23
C SER A 40 6.69 -1.01 3.35
N ALA A 41 6.49 0.14 2.69
CA ALA A 41 7.41 1.27 2.75
C ALA A 41 7.47 1.86 4.16
N TYR A 42 6.31 2.03 4.80
CA TYR A 42 6.23 2.49 6.18
C TYR A 42 6.93 1.56 7.16
N TYR A 43 6.70 0.24 7.03
CA TYR A 43 7.36 -0.77 7.88
C TYR A 43 8.89 -0.64 7.80
N VAL A 44 9.44 -0.55 6.58
CA VAL A 44 10.89 -0.42 6.38
C VAL A 44 11.42 0.91 6.93
N LEU A 45 10.68 2.00 6.75
CA LEU A 45 11.05 3.30 7.29
C LEU A 45 11.05 3.29 8.84
N TYR A 46 10.06 2.63 9.45
CA TYR A 46 9.98 2.47 10.89
C TYR A 46 11.18 1.68 11.41
N LEU A 47 11.50 0.53 10.79
CA LEU A 47 12.68 -0.26 11.14
C LEU A 47 13.96 0.55 11.02
N TYR A 48 14.12 1.32 9.95
CA TYR A 48 15.30 2.15 9.73
C TYR A 48 15.47 3.19 10.84
N ASN A 49 14.38 3.81 11.29
CA ASN A 49 14.40 4.88 12.30
C ASN A 49 14.54 4.36 13.73
N ASN A 50 14.00 3.16 14.04
CA ASN A 50 13.92 2.65 15.42
C ASN A 50 14.88 1.48 15.70
N GLY A 51 15.38 0.81 14.66
CA GLY A 51 16.25 -0.37 14.79
C GLY A 51 15.52 -1.69 15.09
N ASP A 52 14.22 -1.65 15.43
CA ASP A 52 13.35 -2.82 15.57
C ASP A 52 11.88 -2.51 15.19
N ASP A 53 11.03 -3.54 15.14
CA ASP A 53 9.61 -3.48 14.77
C ASP A 53 8.66 -3.56 15.98
N LYS A 54 9.17 -3.56 17.22
CA LYS A 54 8.38 -3.89 18.42
C LYS A 54 7.28 -2.89 18.73
N GLY A 55 7.40 -1.65 18.27
CA GLY A 55 6.37 -0.63 18.43
C GLY A 55 5.37 -0.56 17.28
N LEU A 56 5.47 -1.43 16.28
CA LEU A 56 4.49 -1.51 15.20
C LEU A 56 3.28 -2.34 15.62
N ASN A 57 2.10 -1.75 15.43
CA ASN A 57 0.83 -2.45 15.52
C ASN A 57 0.21 -2.58 14.13
N PHE A 58 -0.57 -3.63 13.92
CA PHE A 58 -1.13 -3.94 12.62
C PHE A 58 -2.61 -4.29 12.72
N ILE A 59 -3.33 -4.07 11.63
CA ILE A 59 -4.66 -4.60 11.38
C ILE A 59 -4.66 -5.41 10.08
N ASP A 60 -5.30 -6.58 10.12
CA ASP A 60 -5.44 -7.48 8.98
C ASP A 60 -6.82 -7.29 8.36
N GLY A 61 -6.87 -6.72 7.16
CA GLY A 61 -8.11 -6.38 6.48
C GLY A 61 -8.66 -5.02 6.94
N VAL A 62 -9.09 -4.21 5.97
CA VAL A 62 -9.78 -2.93 6.24
C VAL A 62 -11.02 -2.84 5.36
N ASP A 63 -12.16 -2.56 5.98
CA ASP A 63 -13.41 -2.33 5.26
C ASP A 63 -13.64 -0.84 5.06
N ILE A 64 -13.91 -0.45 3.81
CA ILE A 64 -14.28 0.92 3.45
C ILE A 64 -15.74 0.94 3.06
N GLU A 65 -16.54 1.68 3.81
CA GLU A 65 -17.96 1.88 3.54
C GLU A 65 -18.17 2.70 2.26
N ILE A 66 -19.09 2.24 1.42
CA ILE A 66 -19.56 2.89 0.20
C ILE A 66 -21.10 2.84 0.18
N GLU A 67 -21.74 3.61 -0.69
CA GLU A 67 -23.21 3.65 -0.78
C GLU A 67 -23.85 2.26 -1.01
N ALA A 68 -23.15 1.39 -1.74
CA ALA A 68 -23.62 0.05 -2.08
C ALA A 68 -23.18 -1.05 -1.09
N GLY A 69 -22.55 -0.71 0.05
CA GLY A 69 -22.02 -1.67 1.03
C GLY A 69 -20.59 -1.38 1.45
N PHE A 70 -19.71 -2.37 1.37
CA PHE A 70 -18.31 -2.23 1.81
C PHE A 70 -17.34 -2.80 0.77
N VAL A 71 -16.20 -2.15 0.63
CA VAL A 71 -15.05 -2.67 -0.11
C VAL A 71 -14.04 -3.17 0.90
N HIS A 72 -13.81 -4.49 0.90
CA HIS A 72 -12.81 -5.12 1.75
C HIS A 72 -11.42 -5.06 1.10
N LEU A 73 -10.44 -4.53 1.83
CA LEU A 73 -9.04 -4.48 1.44
C LEU A 73 -8.26 -5.59 2.17
N PRO A 74 -7.95 -6.73 1.53
CA PRO A 74 -7.43 -7.92 2.19
C PRO A 74 -5.90 -7.88 2.40
N TYR A 75 -5.41 -6.78 2.98
CA TYR A 75 -4.00 -6.56 3.26
C TYR A 75 -3.76 -6.27 4.75
N ARG A 76 -2.52 -6.46 5.20
CA ARG A 76 -2.04 -6.00 6.50
C ARG A 76 -1.63 -4.53 6.40
N TYR A 77 -2.14 -3.71 7.32
CA TYR A 77 -1.84 -2.28 7.41
C TYR A 77 -1.22 -1.93 8.76
N PRO A 78 -0.12 -1.14 8.79
CA PRO A 78 0.35 -0.51 10.02
C PRO A 78 -0.72 0.41 10.62
N ILE A 79 -0.82 0.45 11.94
CA ILE A 79 -1.68 1.39 12.67
C ILE A 79 -0.87 2.62 13.03
N VAL A 80 -1.28 3.78 12.53
CA VAL A 80 -0.68 5.09 12.80
C VAL A 80 -1.77 5.99 13.35
N GLU A 81 -1.53 6.62 14.51
CA GLU A 81 -2.53 7.48 15.18
C GLU A 81 -3.89 6.79 15.36
N SER A 82 -3.87 5.51 15.74
CA SER A 82 -5.07 4.66 15.92
C SER A 82 -5.89 4.38 14.65
N LYS A 83 -5.34 4.64 13.46
CA LYS A 83 -5.98 4.35 12.17
C LYS A 83 -5.08 3.48 11.28
N PRO A 84 -5.64 2.64 10.41
CA PRO A 84 -4.84 1.97 9.39
C PRO A 84 -4.18 3.01 8.48
N LEU A 85 -2.89 2.83 8.21
CA LEU A 85 -2.16 3.66 7.26
C LEU A 85 -2.65 3.36 5.84
N LEU A 86 -3.44 4.27 5.28
CA LEU A 86 -3.88 4.22 3.90
C LEU A 86 -3.22 5.37 3.12
N ALA A 87 -2.86 5.09 1.86
CA ALA A 87 -2.43 6.14 0.94
C ALA A 87 -3.42 7.32 0.92
N PRO A 88 -2.93 8.57 0.96
CA PRO A 88 -3.78 9.75 0.86
C PRO A 88 -4.72 9.65 -0.35
N GLY A 89 -6.00 9.92 -0.12
CA GLY A 89 -7.02 9.88 -1.17
C GLY A 89 -7.52 8.48 -1.58
N LEU A 90 -6.97 7.38 -1.05
CA LEU A 90 -7.43 6.02 -1.39
C LEU A 90 -8.92 5.81 -1.04
N GLU A 91 -9.31 6.22 0.17
CA GLU A 91 -10.70 6.12 0.62
C GLU A 91 -11.64 6.95 -0.27
N TYR A 92 -11.23 8.17 -0.63
CA TYR A 92 -11.96 9.04 -1.55
C TYR A 92 -12.10 8.39 -2.93
N TYR A 93 -11.02 7.82 -3.44
CA TYR A 93 -11.00 7.14 -4.73
C TYR A 93 -11.96 5.94 -4.73
N ILE A 94 -11.98 5.14 -3.67
CA ILE A 94 -12.88 3.99 -3.55
C ILE A 94 -14.33 4.44 -3.47
N LYS A 95 -14.62 5.47 -2.67
CA LYS A 95 -15.98 6.00 -2.47
C LYS A 95 -16.55 6.67 -3.72
N TYR A 96 -15.77 7.49 -4.40
CA TYR A 96 -16.24 8.36 -5.49
C TYR A 96 -15.78 7.92 -6.88
N ARG A 97 -14.95 6.88 -6.98
CA ARG A 97 -14.37 6.34 -8.22
C ARG A 97 -13.66 7.41 -9.07
N ARG A 98 -13.08 8.42 -8.40
CA ARG A 98 -12.30 9.51 -9.00
C ARG A 98 -11.20 9.95 -8.03
N LEU A 99 -10.10 10.49 -8.55
CA LEU A 99 -9.04 11.04 -7.70
C LEU A 99 -9.52 12.31 -6.97
N PRO A 100 -9.05 12.56 -5.74
CA PRO A 100 -9.19 13.87 -5.11
C PRO A 100 -8.65 14.98 -6.02
N PRO A 101 -9.26 16.17 -6.07
CA PRO A 101 -8.82 17.26 -6.95
C PRO A 101 -7.33 17.58 -6.85
N GLU A 102 -6.78 17.61 -5.64
CA GLU A 102 -5.37 17.88 -5.36
C GLU A 102 -4.44 16.84 -5.98
N ILE A 103 -4.80 15.55 -5.91
CA ILE A 103 -4.03 14.47 -6.54
C ILE A 103 -4.27 14.45 -8.06
N ALA A 104 -5.49 14.75 -8.50
CA ALA A 104 -5.83 14.81 -9.92
C ALA A 104 -5.03 15.89 -10.64
N GLU A 105 -4.77 17.03 -10.00
CA GLU A 105 -3.92 18.08 -10.55
C GLU A 105 -2.45 17.62 -10.69
N GLU A 106 -1.89 16.91 -9.70
CA GLU A 106 -0.54 16.36 -9.81
C GLU A 106 -0.42 15.33 -10.95
N VAL A 107 -1.44 14.47 -11.11
CA VAL A 107 -1.44 13.40 -12.11
C VAL A 107 -1.78 13.91 -13.53
N TYR A 108 -2.70 14.88 -13.65
CA TYR A 108 -3.26 15.33 -14.93
C TYR A 108 -2.95 16.79 -15.30
N GLY A 109 -2.49 17.62 -14.37
CA GLY A 109 -2.35 19.09 -14.52
C GLY A 109 -1.32 19.56 -15.55
N GLY A 110 -0.49 18.66 -16.09
CA GLY A 110 0.31 18.88 -17.29
C GLY A 110 -0.39 18.53 -18.62
N ARG A 111 -1.38 17.62 -18.61
CA ARG A 111 -2.10 17.14 -19.82
C ARG A 111 -3.33 17.97 -20.19
N LEU A 112 -3.87 18.76 -19.26
CA LEU A 112 -5.05 19.61 -19.51
C LEU A 112 -4.71 21.00 -20.07
N ARG A 113 -3.42 21.38 -20.14
CA ARG A 113 -2.99 22.68 -20.71
C ARG A 113 -2.78 22.67 -22.23
N GLU A 114 -2.95 21.52 -22.90
CA GLU A 114 -2.69 21.35 -24.34
C GLU A 114 -3.96 21.02 -25.17
N LYS A 115 -5.15 21.46 -24.74
CA LYS A 115 -6.35 21.39 -25.58
C LYS A 115 -7.08 22.72 -25.66
#